data_AF-A0A962PG49-F1
#
_entry.id   AF-A0A962PG49-F1
#
_cell.length_a   1.000
_cell.length_b   1.000
_cell.length_c   1.000
_cell.angle_alpha   90.00
_cell.angle_beta   90.00
_cell.angle_gamma   90.00
#
_symmetry.space_group_name_H-M   'P 1'
#
loop_
_entity.id
_entity.type
_entity.pdbx_description
1 polymer ?
#
loop_
_entity_poly.entity_id
_entity_poly.type
_entity_poly.pdbx_seq_one_letter_code
_entity_poly.pdbx_strand_id
1 'polypeptide(L)'
;MYFDIDYYWRVLRHVGSRKTMPGRGHLLFRLLVLVPPMTLFHAACFLLDYLFFPRLWQQRVVKPVFVVGHARSGSTLVHRLLAADGDTFSYFLYWETFFPSLLQKKVIRALGWIDEHWLGGPIKRRLAAWDEKKFGKFRHIHNMGLWKSEEDQFVMRAAFVTPQWSLDVPMMDVIDIFHVDQMPAKKRRRWLHYYRECVKRQLLLNGGNHIHLSKNPTMSGWVQALIDTFPDARIAVVMRDPTQCMPSVLKLVE
;
A
#
# COMPACT_ATOMS: atom_id res chain seq x y z
N MET A 1 -1.25 -1.25 16.26
CA MET A 1 -0.97 -0.67 14.93
C MET A 1 0.21 0.28 15.07
N TYR A 2 1.17 0.28 14.15
CA TYR A 2 2.28 1.24 14.17
C TYR A 2 1.84 2.55 13.51
N PHE A 3 2.34 3.69 13.99
CA PHE A 3 2.18 5.01 13.37
C PHE A 3 3.48 5.78 13.52
N ASP A 4 4.00 6.33 12.42
CA ASP A 4 5.24 7.09 12.43
C ASP A 4 4.99 8.57 12.78
N ILE A 5 5.09 8.86 14.07
CA ILE A 5 4.90 10.20 14.64
C ILE A 5 5.96 11.18 14.12
N ASP A 6 7.19 10.74 13.89
CA ASP A 6 8.28 11.59 13.39
C ASP A 6 7.98 12.03 11.95
N TYR A 7 7.57 11.10 11.07
CA TYR A 7 7.12 11.46 9.71
C TYR A 7 5.90 12.38 9.74
N TYR A 8 4.92 12.10 10.60
CA TYR A 8 3.74 12.95 10.75
C TYR A 8 4.10 14.41 11.07
N TRP A 9 4.96 14.63 12.07
CA TRP A 9 5.38 15.98 12.43
C TRP A 9 6.21 16.65 11.33
N ARG A 10 7.07 15.91 10.62
CA ARG A 10 7.83 16.45 9.49
C ARG A 10 6.91 16.94 8.37
N VAL A 11 5.91 16.14 7.96
CA VAL A 11 4.90 16.56 6.96
C VAL A 11 4.15 17.78 7.47
N LEU A 12 3.65 17.74 8.70
CA LEU A 12 2.85 18.83 9.27
C LEU A 12 3.62 20.15 9.33
N ARG A 13 4.90 20.11 9.75
CA ARG A 13 5.78 21.30 9.76
C ARG A 13 6.08 21.79 8.34
N HIS A 14 6.36 20.89 7.40
CA HIS A 14 6.64 21.25 6.00
C HIS A 14 5.45 21.98 5.37
N VAL A 15 4.25 21.40 5.47
CA VAL A 15 3.00 22.00 4.99
C VAL A 15 2.67 23.30 5.75
N GLY A 16 2.95 23.32 7.05
CA GLY A 16 2.80 24.50 7.89
C GLY A 16 3.68 25.67 7.44
N SER A 17 4.91 25.40 7.01
CA SER A 17 5.88 26.42 6.58
C SER A 17 5.55 27.04 5.22
N ARG A 18 4.91 26.29 4.31
CA ARG A 18 4.61 26.72 2.93
C ARG A 18 3.36 27.60 2.85
N LYS A 19 3.44 28.83 3.36
CA LYS A 19 2.29 29.75 3.47
C LYS A 19 1.57 30.05 2.15
N THR A 20 2.30 30.07 1.04
CA THR A 20 1.80 30.43 -0.30
C THR A 20 1.31 29.24 -1.13
N MET A 21 1.33 28.01 -0.58
CA MET A 21 0.96 26.82 -1.34
C MET A 21 -0.57 26.74 -1.56
N PRO A 22 -1.03 26.53 -2.81
CA PRO A 22 -2.44 26.32 -3.09
C PRO A 22 -2.93 25.04 -2.39
N GLY A 23 -4.16 25.05 -1.86
CA GLY A 23 -4.74 23.89 -1.17
C GLY A 23 -4.15 23.59 0.22
N ARG A 24 -3.23 24.42 0.74
CA ARG A 24 -2.63 24.26 2.08
C ARG A 24 -3.67 24.07 3.19
N GLY A 25 -4.72 24.89 3.21
CA GLY A 25 -5.77 24.80 4.24
C GLY A 25 -6.46 23.44 4.25
N HIS A 26 -6.79 22.91 3.07
CA HIS A 26 -7.37 21.57 2.92
C HIS A 26 -6.41 20.47 3.40
N LEU A 27 -5.11 20.59 3.08
CA LEU A 27 -4.11 19.62 3.51
C LEU A 27 -3.88 19.65 5.02
N LEU A 28 -3.81 20.85 5.62
CA LEU A 28 -3.73 21.01 7.08
C LEU A 28 -4.98 20.46 7.77
N PHE A 29 -6.17 20.72 7.24
CA PHE A 29 -7.42 20.13 7.73
C PHE A 29 -7.35 18.60 7.66
N ARG A 30 -6.92 18.02 6.53
CA ARG A 30 -6.73 16.58 6.39
C ARG A 30 -5.75 16.04 7.44
N LEU A 31 -4.61 16.70 7.66
CA LEU A 31 -3.58 16.26 8.61
C LEU A 31 -4.00 16.39 10.08
N LEU A 32 -4.72 17.45 10.45
CA LEU A 32 -5.07 17.75 11.85
C LEU A 32 -6.42 17.16 12.25
N VAL A 33 -7.38 17.09 11.32
CA VAL A 33 -8.77 16.71 11.62
C VAL A 33 -9.10 15.32 11.11
N LEU A 34 -8.67 14.93 9.90
CA LEU A 34 -9.04 13.64 9.32
C LEU A 34 -8.08 12.50 9.70
N VAL A 35 -6.77 12.75 9.66
CA VAL A 35 -5.75 11.71 9.91
C VAL A 35 -5.85 11.13 11.33
N PRO A 36 -5.98 11.90 12.42
CA PRO A 36 -6.05 11.33 13.76
C PRO A 36 -7.24 10.37 13.97
N PRO A 37 -8.51 10.73 13.70
CA PRO A 37 -9.63 9.82 13.90
C PRO A 37 -9.57 8.62 12.95
N MET A 38 -9.13 8.80 11.70
CA MET A 38 -8.93 7.68 10.78
C MET A 38 -7.88 6.70 11.33
N THR A 39 -6.77 7.20 11.84
CA THR A 39 -5.70 6.38 12.43
C THR A 39 -6.21 5.62 13.65
N LEU A 40 -6.97 6.28 14.54
CA LEU A 40 -7.58 5.63 15.70
C LEU A 40 -8.57 4.54 15.29
N PHE A 41 -9.41 4.80 14.28
CA PHE A 41 -10.33 3.81 13.73
C PHE A 41 -9.59 2.59 13.16
N HIS A 42 -8.57 2.81 12.31
CA HIS A 42 -7.75 1.72 11.81
C HIS A 42 -7.05 0.97 12.95
N ALA A 43 -6.51 1.66 13.95
CA ALA A 43 -5.85 1.04 15.09
C ALA A 43 -6.80 0.16 15.91
N ALA A 44 -8.02 0.63 16.16
CA ALA A 44 -9.06 -0.11 16.86
C ALA A 44 -9.42 -1.39 16.09
N CYS A 45 -9.73 -1.29 14.80
CA CYS A 45 -10.00 -2.47 13.97
C CYS A 45 -8.81 -3.43 13.90
N PHE A 46 -7.59 -2.91 13.82
CA PHE A 46 -6.36 -3.70 13.77
C PHE A 46 -6.13 -4.52 15.05
N LEU A 47 -6.52 -3.97 16.20
CA LEU A 47 -6.51 -4.66 17.49
C LEU A 47 -7.63 -5.71 17.55
N LEU A 48 -8.85 -5.32 17.16
CA LEU A 48 -10.01 -6.21 17.13
C LEU A 48 -9.84 -7.40 16.19
N ASP A 49 -8.99 -7.31 15.16
CA ASP A 49 -8.65 -8.45 14.30
C ASP A 49 -8.16 -9.67 15.11
N TYR A 50 -7.37 -9.44 16.16
CA TYR A 50 -6.84 -10.53 16.99
C TYR A 50 -7.90 -11.17 17.91
N LEU A 51 -8.98 -10.43 18.19
CA LEU A 51 -10.13 -10.92 18.94
C LEU A 51 -11.10 -11.71 18.05
N PHE A 52 -11.47 -11.15 16.90
CA PHE A 52 -12.45 -11.76 15.99
C PHE A 52 -11.87 -12.85 15.09
N PHE A 53 -10.55 -12.85 14.85
CA PHE A 53 -9.90 -13.83 13.97
C PHE A 53 -8.71 -14.50 14.69
N PRO A 54 -8.97 -15.46 15.60
CA PRO A 54 -7.91 -16.15 16.36
C PRO A 54 -6.86 -16.84 15.47
N ARG A 55 -7.24 -17.25 14.25
CA ARG A 55 -6.29 -17.82 13.26
C ARG A 55 -5.13 -16.86 12.91
N LEU A 56 -5.30 -15.55 13.12
CA LEU A 56 -4.26 -14.55 12.87
C LEU A 56 -3.02 -14.73 13.77
N TRP A 57 -3.20 -15.30 14.97
CA TRP A 57 -2.10 -15.63 15.88
C TRP A 57 -1.17 -16.69 15.29
N GLN A 58 -1.71 -17.59 14.47
CA GLN A 58 -0.96 -18.72 13.89
C GLN A 58 -0.55 -18.46 12.43
N GLN A 59 -1.15 -17.47 11.77
CA GLN A 59 -0.86 -17.16 10.37
C GLN A 59 0.63 -16.82 10.18
N ARG A 60 1.31 -17.62 9.35
CA ARG A 60 2.69 -17.40 8.94
C ARG A 60 2.73 -16.75 7.55
N VAL A 61 3.83 -16.06 7.28
CA VAL A 61 4.18 -15.61 5.94
C VAL A 61 5.33 -16.50 5.52
N VAL A 62 5.10 -17.34 4.50
CA VAL A 62 6.06 -18.35 4.04
C VAL A 62 6.44 -18.03 2.62
N LYS A 63 7.75 -17.95 2.35
CA LYS A 63 8.37 -17.71 1.06
C LYS A 63 7.73 -16.57 0.25
N PRO A 64 7.50 -15.38 0.85
CA PRO A 64 6.89 -14.26 0.14
C PRO A 64 7.75 -13.85 -1.07
N VAL A 65 7.11 -13.46 -2.16
CA VAL A 65 7.76 -13.02 -3.40
C VAL A 65 7.68 -11.49 -3.50
N PHE A 66 8.83 -10.85 -3.65
CA PHE A 66 8.96 -9.41 -3.83
C PHE A 66 9.52 -9.11 -5.21
N VAL A 67 8.71 -8.50 -6.08
CA VAL A 67 9.15 -7.97 -7.37
C VAL A 67 9.61 -6.53 -7.17
N VAL A 68 10.92 -6.31 -7.28
CA VAL A 68 11.58 -5.00 -7.12
C VAL A 68 12.25 -4.57 -8.43
N GLY A 69 12.67 -3.32 -8.50
CA GLY A 69 13.31 -2.75 -9.68
C GLY A 69 12.83 -1.34 -9.97
N HIS A 70 13.49 -0.68 -10.92
CA HIS A 70 13.16 0.70 -11.26
C HIS A 70 11.74 0.82 -11.82
N ALA A 71 11.09 1.96 -11.60
CA ALA A 71 9.86 2.25 -12.33
C ALA A 71 10.13 2.17 -13.85
N ARG A 72 9.14 1.73 -14.63
CA ARG A 72 9.27 1.54 -16.10
C ARG A 72 10.22 0.42 -16.56
N SER A 73 10.66 -0.47 -15.66
CA SER A 73 11.45 -1.67 -16.01
C SER A 73 10.64 -2.86 -16.54
N GLY A 74 9.30 -2.79 -16.46
CA GLY A 74 8.41 -3.92 -16.80
C GLY A 74 7.95 -4.74 -15.60
N SER A 75 8.30 -4.34 -14.37
CA SER A 75 7.88 -5.01 -13.13
C SER A 75 6.36 -5.19 -12.99
N THR A 76 5.54 -4.26 -13.49
CA THR A 76 4.08 -4.39 -13.51
C THR A 76 3.60 -5.56 -14.38
N LEU A 77 4.26 -5.86 -15.50
CA LEU A 77 3.91 -7.00 -16.35
C LEU A 77 4.22 -8.32 -15.62
N VAL A 78 5.41 -8.42 -15.04
CA VAL A 78 5.83 -9.58 -14.23
C VAL A 78 4.86 -9.84 -13.09
N HIS A 79 4.49 -8.80 -12.35
CA HIS A 79 3.53 -8.92 -11.25
C HIS A 79 2.17 -9.43 -11.72
N ARG A 80 1.67 -8.95 -12.86
CA ARG A 80 0.37 -9.40 -13.40
C ARG A 80 0.39 -10.85 -13.88
N LEU A 81 1.49 -11.29 -14.48
CA LEU A 81 1.65 -12.68 -14.91
C LEU A 81 1.64 -13.63 -13.71
N LEU A 82 2.36 -13.27 -12.63
CA LEU A 82 2.34 -14.05 -11.39
C LEU A 82 0.97 -13.99 -10.69
N ALA A 83 0.37 -12.80 -10.62
CA ALA A 83 -0.95 -12.60 -10.00
C ALA A 83 -2.09 -13.30 -10.76
N ALA A 84 -1.89 -13.69 -12.02
CA ALA A 84 -2.88 -14.47 -12.77
C ALA A 84 -3.05 -15.89 -12.19
N ASP A 85 -2.03 -16.42 -11.50
CA ASP A 85 -2.13 -17.64 -10.71
C ASP A 85 -2.66 -17.31 -9.29
N GLY A 86 -3.97 -17.05 -9.23
CA GLY A 86 -4.67 -16.68 -7.99
C GLY A 86 -4.82 -17.83 -6.98
N ASP A 87 -4.58 -19.08 -7.40
CA ASP A 87 -4.60 -20.24 -6.52
C ASP A 87 -3.28 -20.38 -5.73
N THR A 88 -2.18 -19.90 -6.30
CA THR A 88 -0.88 -19.88 -5.62
C THR A 88 -0.63 -18.56 -4.88
N PHE A 89 -0.95 -17.43 -5.51
CA PHE A 89 -0.53 -16.11 -5.02
C PHE A 89 -1.66 -15.30 -4.38
N SER A 90 -1.30 -14.58 -3.32
CA SER A 90 -2.14 -13.60 -2.66
C SER A 90 -1.48 -12.24 -2.75
N TYR A 91 -2.23 -11.25 -3.22
CA TYR A 91 -1.79 -9.88 -3.42
C TYR A 91 -2.87 -8.91 -2.91
N PHE A 92 -2.53 -7.64 -2.76
CA PHE A 92 -3.49 -6.61 -2.39
C PHE A 92 -4.23 -6.09 -3.62
N LEU A 93 -5.56 -6.03 -3.54
CA LEU A 93 -6.33 -5.18 -4.43
C LEU A 93 -6.15 -3.72 -4.01
N TYR A 94 -6.23 -2.79 -4.97
CA TYR A 94 -6.03 -1.38 -4.67
C TYR A 94 -6.92 -0.88 -3.54
N TRP A 95 -8.21 -1.22 -3.56
CA TRP A 95 -9.14 -0.80 -2.51
C TRP A 95 -8.75 -1.35 -1.12
N GLU A 96 -8.14 -2.54 -1.05
CA GLU A 96 -7.74 -3.19 0.19
C GLU A 96 -6.53 -2.51 0.84
N THR A 97 -5.71 -1.81 0.06
CA THR A 97 -4.56 -1.05 0.59
C THR A 97 -5.01 0.11 1.48
N PHE A 98 -6.23 0.64 1.30
CA PHE A 98 -6.77 1.70 2.18
C PHE A 98 -7.21 1.18 3.56
N PHE A 99 -7.40 -0.13 3.71
CA PHE A 99 -7.98 -0.74 4.92
C PHE A 99 -7.05 -1.83 5.43
N PRO A 100 -6.07 -1.53 6.31
CA PRO A 100 -5.06 -2.52 6.73
C PRO A 100 -5.62 -3.68 7.58
N SER A 101 -6.79 -3.50 8.21
CA SER A 101 -7.40 -4.50 9.10
C SER A 101 -8.22 -5.54 8.33
N LEU A 102 -8.20 -6.78 8.84
CA LEU A 102 -8.98 -7.88 8.30
C LEU A 102 -10.49 -7.65 8.50
N LEU A 103 -10.89 -7.14 9.68
CA LEU A 103 -12.26 -6.78 10.01
C LEU A 103 -12.82 -5.76 9.02
N GLN A 104 -12.06 -4.69 8.74
CA GLN A 104 -12.48 -3.65 7.79
C GLN A 104 -12.75 -4.24 6.40
N LYS A 105 -11.82 -5.04 5.89
CA LYS A 105 -11.97 -5.68 4.57
C LYS A 105 -13.16 -6.64 4.52
N LYS A 106 -13.37 -7.45 5.57
CA LYS A 106 -14.50 -8.39 5.64
C LYS A 106 -15.84 -7.68 5.73
N VAL A 107 -15.94 -6.61 6.52
CA VAL A 107 -17.16 -5.78 6.59
C VAL A 107 -17.46 -5.16 5.23
N ILE A 108 -16.46 -4.59 4.55
CA ILE A 108 -16.66 -4.00 3.21
C ILE A 108 -17.11 -5.05 2.19
N ARG A 109 -16.49 -6.24 2.18
CA ARG A 109 -16.90 -7.35 1.31
C ARG A 109 -18.33 -7.83 1.64
N ALA A 110 -18.70 -7.91 2.91
CA ALA A 110 -20.06 -8.28 3.34
C ALA A 110 -21.10 -7.25 2.89
N LEU A 111 -20.82 -5.95 3.07
CA LEU A 111 -21.68 -4.88 2.57
C LEU A 111 -21.82 -4.90 1.05
N GLY A 112 -20.71 -5.17 0.33
CA GLY A 112 -20.74 -5.35 -1.13
C GLY A 112 -21.58 -6.55 -1.56
N TRP A 113 -21.53 -7.67 -0.82
CA TRP A 113 -22.36 -8.84 -1.07
C TRP A 113 -23.86 -8.53 -0.86
N ILE A 114 -24.20 -7.84 0.23
CA ILE A 114 -25.58 -7.40 0.51
C ILE A 114 -26.08 -6.44 -0.57
N ASP A 115 -25.27 -5.44 -0.97
CA ASP A 115 -25.63 -4.51 -2.04
C ASP A 115 -25.97 -5.26 -3.33
N GLU A 116 -25.12 -6.21 -3.73
CA GLU A 116 -25.30 -6.98 -4.96
C GLU A 116 -26.51 -7.93 -4.91
N HIS A 117 -26.71 -8.67 -3.82
CA HIS A 117 -27.73 -9.72 -3.76
C HIS A 117 -29.10 -9.21 -3.30
N TRP A 118 -29.15 -8.16 -2.46
CA TRP A 118 -30.40 -7.70 -1.83
C TRP A 118 -30.87 -6.34 -2.37
N LEU A 119 -29.94 -5.45 -2.76
CA LEU A 119 -30.28 -4.10 -3.24
C LEU A 119 -30.15 -3.94 -4.76
N GLY A 120 -29.70 -4.98 -5.47
CA GLY A 120 -29.49 -4.95 -6.93
C GLY A 120 -28.23 -4.20 -7.38
N GLY A 121 -27.29 -3.93 -6.47
CA GLY A 121 -25.95 -3.40 -6.76
C GLY A 121 -25.79 -1.90 -7.03
N PRO A 122 -26.61 -0.96 -6.50
CA PRO A 122 -26.47 0.47 -6.80
C PRO A 122 -25.13 1.05 -6.34
N ILE A 123 -24.57 0.60 -5.20
CA ILE A 123 -23.28 1.07 -4.71
C ILE A 123 -22.17 0.55 -5.61
N LYS A 124 -22.20 -0.75 -5.96
CA LYS A 124 -21.24 -1.36 -6.88
C LYS A 124 -21.21 -0.63 -8.24
N ARG A 125 -22.37 -0.30 -8.82
CA ARG A 125 -22.45 0.46 -10.08
C ARG A 125 -21.86 1.86 -9.96
N ARG A 126 -22.14 2.58 -8.86
CA ARG A 126 -21.56 3.90 -8.60
C ARG A 126 -20.04 3.84 -8.45
N LEU A 127 -19.52 2.83 -7.75
CA LEU A 127 -18.09 2.61 -7.60
C LEU A 127 -17.43 2.28 -8.94
N ALA A 128 -18.05 1.44 -9.76
CA ALA A 128 -17.56 1.13 -11.11
C ALA A 128 -17.53 2.37 -12.02
N ALA A 129 -18.59 3.19 -12.00
CA ALA A 129 -18.62 4.44 -12.76
C ALA A 129 -17.55 5.44 -12.29
N TRP A 130 -17.31 5.52 -10.98
CA TRP A 130 -16.23 6.34 -10.42
C TRP A 130 -14.84 5.81 -10.80
N ASP A 131 -14.63 4.50 -10.75
CA ASP A 131 -13.36 3.85 -11.13
C ASP A 131 -13.05 4.11 -12.61
N GLU A 132 -14.05 4.01 -13.48
CA GLU A 132 -13.92 4.33 -14.90
C GLU A 132 -13.58 5.81 -15.11
N LYS A 133 -14.31 6.70 -14.45
CA LYS A 133 -14.06 8.15 -14.54
C LYS A 133 -12.66 8.55 -14.07
N LYS A 134 -12.15 7.90 -13.01
CA LYS A 134 -10.88 8.25 -12.37
C LYS A 134 -9.68 7.58 -13.04
N PHE A 135 -9.78 6.29 -13.35
CA PHE A 135 -8.66 5.49 -13.82
C PHE A 135 -8.73 5.13 -15.30
N GLY A 136 -9.91 5.14 -15.93
CA GLY A 136 -10.10 4.70 -17.33
C GLY A 136 -9.14 5.40 -18.29
N LYS A 137 -8.95 6.71 -18.13
CA LYS A 137 -8.00 7.50 -18.93
C LYS A 137 -6.54 7.08 -18.76
N PHE A 138 -6.14 6.60 -17.58
CA PHE A 138 -4.74 6.25 -17.29
C PHE A 138 -4.45 4.76 -17.44
N ARG A 139 -5.47 3.90 -17.61
CA ARG A 139 -5.30 2.43 -17.68
C ARG A 139 -4.36 1.96 -18.79
N HIS A 140 -4.29 2.67 -19.90
CA HIS A 140 -3.38 2.36 -21.00
C HIS A 140 -1.90 2.61 -20.66
N ILE A 141 -1.60 3.48 -19.67
CA ILE A 141 -0.24 3.79 -19.20
C ILE A 141 0.09 3.02 -17.91
N HIS A 142 -0.86 2.97 -16.99
CA HIS A 142 -0.83 2.21 -15.75
C HIS A 142 -2.23 1.64 -15.51
N ASN A 143 -2.43 0.35 -15.77
CA ASN A 143 -3.71 -0.33 -15.53
C ASN A 143 -3.98 -0.48 -14.01
N MET A 144 -4.43 0.65 -13.45
CA MET A 144 -4.97 0.85 -12.11
C MET A 144 -6.48 0.61 -12.12
N GLY A 145 -6.98 0.13 -10.99
CA GLY A 145 -8.41 0.05 -10.71
C GLY A 145 -8.62 -0.51 -9.31
N LEU A 146 -9.78 -0.23 -8.72
CA LEU A 146 -10.10 -0.69 -7.36
C LEU A 146 -9.90 -2.21 -7.22
N TRP A 147 -10.30 -2.99 -8.23
CA TRP A 147 -10.21 -4.45 -8.27
C TRP A 147 -8.97 -5.00 -9.00
N LYS A 148 -7.95 -4.17 -9.23
CA LYS A 148 -6.68 -4.63 -9.80
C LYS A 148 -5.63 -4.75 -8.70
N SER A 149 -4.68 -5.65 -8.94
CA SER A 149 -3.50 -5.80 -8.09
C SER A 149 -2.70 -4.49 -8.10
N GLU A 150 -2.35 -3.96 -6.95
CA GLU A 150 -1.59 -2.72 -6.85
C GLU A 150 -0.36 -2.84 -5.95
N GLU A 151 0.45 -1.78 -5.96
CA GLU A 151 1.64 -1.68 -5.13
C GLU A 151 1.29 -1.76 -3.64
N ASP A 152 1.79 -2.79 -2.98
CA ASP A 152 1.36 -3.17 -1.63
C ASP A 152 1.83 -2.21 -0.53
N GLN A 153 2.89 -1.44 -0.75
CA GLN A 153 3.31 -0.36 0.16
C GLN A 153 2.19 0.65 0.45
N PHE A 154 1.17 0.81 -0.41
CA PHE A 154 0.03 1.66 -0.09
C PHE A 154 -0.70 1.22 1.19
N VAL A 155 -0.60 -0.05 1.59
CA VAL A 155 -1.14 -0.54 2.88
C VAL A 155 -0.49 0.15 4.08
N MET A 156 0.73 0.68 3.92
CA MET A 156 1.47 1.38 4.96
C MET A 156 0.98 2.82 5.20
N ARG A 157 0.04 3.31 4.38
CA ARG A 157 -0.58 4.63 4.53
C ARG A 157 -1.20 4.84 5.91
N ALA A 158 -1.83 3.82 6.49
CA ALA A 158 -2.42 3.91 7.83
C ALA A 158 -1.37 4.07 8.95
N ALA A 159 -0.12 3.67 8.70
CA ALA A 159 1.02 3.95 9.58
C ALA A 159 1.71 5.29 9.30
N PHE A 160 1.15 6.10 8.39
CA PHE A 160 1.74 7.35 7.91
C PHE A 160 3.07 7.18 7.14
N VAL A 161 3.34 5.96 6.67
CA VAL A 161 4.52 5.60 5.88
C VAL A 161 4.08 5.36 4.44
N THR A 162 4.14 6.37 3.57
CA THR A 162 3.65 6.25 2.19
C THR A 162 4.35 7.25 1.24
N PRO A 163 4.60 6.86 -0.02
CA PRO A 163 5.13 7.74 -1.07
C PRO A 163 4.14 8.81 -1.48
N GLN A 164 2.85 8.60 -1.17
CA GLN A 164 1.78 9.47 -1.63
C GLN A 164 1.99 10.92 -1.18
N TRP A 165 2.55 11.13 0.01
CA TRP A 165 2.83 12.47 0.50
C TRP A 165 3.83 13.23 -0.41
N SER A 166 4.75 12.53 -1.06
CA SER A 166 5.72 13.12 -2.00
C SER A 166 5.08 13.50 -3.34
N LEU A 167 3.90 12.96 -3.63
CA LEU A 167 3.08 13.33 -4.78
C LEU A 167 2.11 14.47 -4.42
N ASP A 168 1.57 14.47 -3.20
CA ASP A 168 0.65 15.49 -2.71
C ASP A 168 1.38 16.85 -2.49
N VAL A 169 2.66 16.82 -2.08
CA VAL A 169 3.53 17.99 -1.85
C VAL A 169 4.97 17.63 -2.27
N PRO A 170 5.77 18.54 -2.85
CA PRO A 170 7.19 18.28 -3.07
C PRO A 170 7.91 18.22 -1.71
N MET A 171 8.19 17.00 -1.25
CA MET A 171 8.79 16.71 0.05
C MET A 171 9.72 15.50 0.03
N MET A 172 10.23 15.13 -1.15
CA MET A 172 11.20 14.02 -1.29
C MET A 172 12.51 14.31 -0.53
N ASP A 173 12.82 15.58 -0.29
CA ASP A 173 13.93 16.08 0.53
C ASP A 173 13.66 16.02 2.05
N VAL A 174 12.38 15.98 2.45
CA VAL A 174 11.96 15.96 3.86
C VAL A 174 11.81 14.53 4.38
N ILE A 175 11.35 13.65 3.49
CA ILE A 175 10.88 12.31 3.79
C ILE A 175 11.53 11.34 2.82
N ASP A 176 12.42 10.53 3.37
CA ASP A 176 13.07 9.46 2.63
C ASP A 176 12.34 8.13 2.89
N ILE A 177 11.65 7.62 1.89
CA ILE A 177 11.04 6.29 1.93
C ILE A 177 11.75 5.30 1.00
N PHE A 178 12.82 5.74 0.34
CA PHE A 178 13.53 4.96 -0.66
C PHE A 178 14.72 4.23 -0.02
N HIS A 179 15.42 4.86 0.93
CA HIS A 179 16.60 4.29 1.58
C HIS A 179 16.31 3.71 2.98
N VAL A 180 15.31 2.83 3.08
CA VAL A 180 14.92 2.22 4.37
C VAL A 180 16.05 1.41 5.00
N ASP A 181 16.92 0.81 4.19
CA ASP A 181 18.07 0.04 4.69
C ASP A 181 19.10 0.91 5.44
N GLN A 182 19.15 2.21 5.14
CA GLN A 182 20.04 3.19 5.79
C GLN A 182 19.43 3.80 7.07
N MET A 183 18.16 3.50 7.38
CA MET A 183 17.49 4.04 8.57
C MET A 183 17.99 3.40 9.86
N PRO A 184 17.82 4.07 11.02
CA PRO A 184 18.08 3.48 12.31
C PRO A 184 17.32 2.15 12.49
N ALA A 185 18.05 1.09 12.89
CA ALA A 185 17.53 -0.27 12.90
C ALA A 185 16.23 -0.44 13.70
N LYS A 186 16.04 0.32 14.80
CA LYS A 186 14.80 0.32 15.60
C LYS A 186 13.60 0.82 14.81
N LYS A 187 13.77 1.87 13.99
CA LYS A 187 12.71 2.45 13.16
C LYS A 187 12.38 1.50 12.01
N ARG A 188 13.41 1.03 11.30
CA ARG A 188 13.30 0.00 10.24
C ARG A 188 12.52 -1.23 10.69
N ARG A 189 12.88 -1.83 11.83
CA ARG A 189 12.17 -3.00 12.37
C ARG A 189 10.70 -2.74 12.67
N ARG A 190 10.34 -1.54 13.15
CA ARG A 190 8.93 -1.19 13.42
C ARG A 190 8.11 -1.05 12.15
N TRP A 191 8.68 -0.44 11.11
CA TRP A 191 8.05 -0.30 9.80
C TRP A 191 7.75 -1.67 9.19
N LEU A 192 8.78 -2.52 9.12
CA LEU A 192 8.65 -3.83 8.49
C LEU A 192 7.83 -4.81 9.35
N HIS A 193 7.85 -4.68 10.68
CA HIS A 193 6.92 -5.42 11.53
C HIS A 193 5.46 -5.07 11.22
N TYR A 194 5.15 -3.79 11.05
CA TYR A 194 3.80 -3.37 10.64
C TYR A 194 3.42 -3.91 9.26
N TYR A 195 4.32 -3.81 8.30
CA TYR A 195 4.11 -4.36 6.96
C TYR A 195 3.86 -5.88 7.01
N ARG A 196 4.66 -6.64 7.77
CA ARG A 196 4.44 -8.08 8.01
C ARG A 196 3.06 -8.38 8.59
N GLU A 197 2.59 -7.56 9.52
CA GLU A 197 1.27 -7.70 10.12
C GLU A 197 0.13 -7.41 9.12
N CYS A 198 0.31 -6.48 8.19
CA CYS A 198 -0.61 -6.27 7.07
C CYS A 198 -0.62 -7.47 6.10
N VAL A 199 0.55 -8.01 5.75
CA VAL A 199 0.68 -9.19 4.88
C VAL A 199 -0.01 -10.41 5.50
N LYS A 200 0.18 -10.69 6.80
CA LYS A 200 -0.52 -11.77 7.51
C LYS A 200 -2.03 -11.66 7.36
N ARG A 201 -2.60 -10.46 7.53
CA ARG A 201 -4.04 -10.21 7.39
C ARG A 201 -4.51 -10.43 5.96
N GLN A 202 -3.73 -10.04 4.97
CA GLN A 202 -4.04 -10.27 3.56
C GLN A 202 -4.01 -11.76 3.20
N LEU A 203 -3.00 -12.50 3.66
CA LEU A 203 -2.95 -13.95 3.49
C LEU A 203 -4.17 -14.62 4.10
N LEU A 204 -4.51 -14.27 5.36
CA LEU A 204 -5.65 -14.87 6.04
C LEU A 204 -7.00 -14.49 5.39
N LEU A 205 -7.13 -13.27 4.86
CA LEU A 205 -8.31 -12.86 4.08
C LEU A 205 -8.52 -13.76 2.86
N ASN A 206 -7.44 -14.16 2.21
CA ASN A 206 -7.44 -15.02 1.04
C ASN A 206 -7.26 -16.50 1.41
N GLY A 207 -7.60 -16.93 2.64
CA GLY A 207 -7.61 -18.36 3.02
C GLY A 207 -6.34 -18.88 3.69
N GLY A 208 -5.26 -18.10 3.78
CA GLY A 208 -4.10 -18.34 4.64
C GLY A 208 -2.96 -19.19 4.06
N ASN A 209 -3.21 -19.96 3.00
CA ASN A 209 -2.24 -20.92 2.44
C ASN A 209 -1.50 -20.43 1.19
N HIS A 210 -1.79 -19.22 0.73
CA HIS A 210 -1.19 -18.62 -0.47
C HIS A 210 0.19 -18.01 -0.18
N ILE A 211 0.95 -17.78 -1.26
CA ILE A 211 2.22 -17.04 -1.23
C ILE A 211 1.94 -15.55 -1.39
N HIS A 212 2.47 -14.71 -0.51
CA HIS A 212 2.34 -13.25 -0.67
C HIS A 212 3.14 -12.80 -1.90
N LEU A 213 2.48 -12.09 -2.81
CA LEU A 213 3.06 -11.48 -3.99
C LEU A 213 3.04 -9.96 -3.83
N SER A 214 4.23 -9.38 -3.84
CA SER A 214 4.47 -7.94 -3.80
C SER A 214 5.07 -7.46 -5.12
N LYS A 215 4.67 -6.26 -5.55
CA LYS A 215 5.44 -5.45 -6.51
C LYS A 215 5.51 -4.04 -6.01
N ASN A 216 6.72 -3.53 -5.84
CA ASN A 216 6.90 -2.14 -5.49
C ASN A 216 8.28 -1.58 -5.92
N PRO A 217 8.34 -0.55 -6.78
CA PRO A 217 9.61 0.08 -7.14
C PRO A 217 10.34 0.70 -5.95
N THR A 218 9.63 1.28 -4.98
CA THR A 218 10.21 1.91 -3.78
C THR A 218 10.90 0.92 -2.85
N MET A 219 10.48 -0.35 -2.87
CA MET A 219 11.10 -1.42 -2.08
C MET A 219 12.49 -1.85 -2.59
N SER A 220 12.97 -1.28 -3.69
CA SER A 220 14.33 -1.54 -4.17
C SER A 220 15.42 -1.13 -3.16
N GLY A 221 15.17 -0.13 -2.30
CA GLY A 221 16.08 0.22 -1.19
C GLY A 221 15.65 -0.31 0.18
N TRP A 222 14.79 -1.34 0.19
CA TRP A 222 14.29 -2.03 1.39
C TRP A 222 14.76 -3.49 1.44
N VAL A 223 15.62 -3.90 0.50
CA VAL A 223 15.98 -5.31 0.27
C VAL A 223 16.55 -5.95 1.53
N GLN A 224 17.45 -5.26 2.24
CA GLN A 224 18.01 -5.79 3.48
C GLN A 224 16.92 -5.89 4.57
N ALA A 225 16.08 -4.86 4.72
CA ALA A 225 14.99 -4.85 5.68
C ALA A 225 13.97 -5.98 5.42
N LEU A 226 13.69 -6.28 4.15
CA LEU A 226 12.81 -7.36 3.72
C LEU A 226 13.41 -8.73 4.07
N ILE A 227 14.69 -8.96 3.77
CA ILE A 227 15.40 -10.21 4.11
C ILE A 227 15.45 -10.40 5.63
N ASP A 228 15.77 -9.35 6.40
CA ASP A 228 15.78 -9.39 7.87
C ASP A 228 14.40 -9.78 8.44
N THR A 229 13.31 -9.36 7.79
CA THR A 229 11.93 -9.56 8.25
C THR A 229 11.33 -10.87 7.77
N PHE A 230 11.73 -11.31 6.58
CA PHE A 230 11.28 -12.51 5.87
C PHE A 230 12.52 -13.26 5.35
N PRO A 231 13.20 -14.05 6.20
CA PRO A 231 14.45 -14.71 5.81
C PRO A 231 14.32 -15.69 4.64
N ASP A 232 13.10 -16.19 4.38
CA ASP A 232 12.76 -17.09 3.28
C ASP A 232 12.18 -16.35 2.06
N ALA A 233 12.24 -15.02 2.03
CA ALA A 233 11.75 -14.21 0.91
C ALA A 233 12.48 -14.51 -0.40
N ARG A 234 11.74 -14.45 -1.50
CA ARG A 234 12.25 -14.52 -2.86
C ARG A 234 12.16 -13.15 -3.50
N ILE A 235 13.30 -12.60 -3.91
CA ILE A 235 13.36 -11.25 -4.49
C ILE A 235 13.64 -11.37 -5.99
N ALA A 236 12.69 -10.92 -6.81
CA ALA A 236 12.83 -10.84 -8.25
C ALA A 236 13.17 -9.40 -8.64
N VAL A 237 14.39 -9.18 -9.13
CA VAL A 237 14.87 -7.85 -9.53
C VAL A 237 14.67 -7.68 -11.04
N VAL A 238 13.74 -6.80 -11.43
CA VAL A 238 13.49 -6.49 -12.84
C VAL A 238 14.37 -5.34 -13.27
N MET A 239 15.34 -5.64 -14.13
CA MET A 239 16.31 -4.67 -14.64
C MET A 239 15.95 -4.17 -16.03
N ARG A 240 16.15 -2.87 -16.22
CA ARG A 240 16.14 -2.18 -17.51
C ARG A 240 17.19 -1.08 -17.42
N ASP A 241 17.78 -0.73 -18.55
CA ASP A 241 18.74 0.36 -18.66
C ASP A 241 18.21 1.64 -17.96
N PRO A 242 18.89 2.14 -16.91
CA PRO A 242 18.52 3.36 -16.20
C PRO A 242 18.38 4.58 -17.12
N THR A 243 19.21 4.66 -18.17
CA THR A 243 19.18 5.77 -19.14
C THR A 243 17.88 5.83 -19.93
N GLN A 244 17.17 4.69 -20.06
CA GLN A 244 15.84 4.62 -20.66
C GLN A 244 14.73 4.78 -19.63
N CYS A 245 14.94 4.21 -18.44
CA CYS A 245 13.99 4.24 -17.34
C CYS A 245 13.73 5.67 -16.84
N MET A 246 14.78 6.45 -16.59
CA MET A 246 14.65 7.80 -16.01
C MET A 246 13.84 8.76 -16.90
N PRO A 247 14.12 8.93 -18.21
CA PRO A 247 13.28 9.79 -19.06
C PRO A 247 11.84 9.27 -19.18
N SER A 248 11.63 7.96 -19.17
CA SER A 248 10.28 7.39 -19.20
C SER A 248 9.50 7.64 -17.92
N VAL A 249 10.17 7.73 -16.76
CA VAL A 249 9.52 8.11 -15.50
C VAL A 249 9.16 9.59 -15.52
N LEU A 250 10.06 10.46 -15.98
CA LEU A 250 9.79 11.91 -16.04
C LEU A 250 8.56 12.22 -16.92
N LYS A 251 8.46 11.59 -18.10
CA LYS A 251 7.27 11.69 -18.99
C LYS A 251 5.96 11.19 -18.37
N LEU A 252 6.01 10.40 -17.30
CA LEU A 252 4.81 9.92 -16.60
C LEU A 252 4.26 10.98 -15.63
N VAL A 253 5.13 11.85 -15.13
CA VAL A 253 4.82 12.86 -14.10
C VAL A 253 4.51 14.23 -14.73
N GLU A 254 4.97 14.46 -15.96
CA GLU A 254 4.52 15.57 -16.85
C GLU A 254 3.03 15.44 -17.24
#